data_AF-A0A6L8T6E8-F1
#
_entry.id   AF-A0A6L8T6E8-F1
#
_cell.length_a   1.000
_cell.length_b   1.000
_cell.length_c   1.000
_cell.angle_alpha   90.00
_cell.angle_beta   90.00
_cell.angle_gamma   90.00
#
_symmetry.space_group_name_H-M   'P 1'
#
loop_
_entity.id
_entity.type
_entity.pdbx_description
1 polymer ?
#
loop_
_entity_poly.entity_id
_entity_poly.type
_entity_poly.pdbx_seq_one_letter_code
_entity_poly.pdbx_strand_id
1 'polypeptide(L)'
;NATISPKGISDSDIQITPYSGIYDGAPHAAISSVTGCPDGCTIKYSIDGTNWKDDCPTVKSVADAANTSVYIQISKENYTPWTSKPQNATISPKGISDSDIQITPYSGIYDG
;
A
#
# COMPACT_ATOMS: atom_id res chain seq x y z
N ASN A 1 -22.62 -12.76 -37.52
CA ASN A 1 -21.97 -11.80 -36.62
C ASN A 1 -20.85 -12.50 -35.88
N ALA A 2 -19.60 -12.13 -36.14
CA ALA A 2 -18.46 -12.65 -35.37
C ALA A 2 -18.38 -11.84 -34.07
N THR A 3 -18.61 -12.50 -32.93
CA THR A 3 -18.36 -11.92 -31.61
C THR A 3 -16.85 -11.96 -31.36
N ILE A 4 -16.21 -10.79 -31.30
CA ILE A 4 -14.82 -10.68 -30.85
C ILE A 4 -14.86 -10.72 -29.32
N SER A 5 -14.28 -11.74 -28.70
CA SER A 5 -14.15 -11.82 -27.25
C SER A 5 -12.97 -10.98 -26.77
N PRO A 6 -13.07 -10.29 -25.61
CA PRO A 6 -11.95 -9.55 -25.02
C PRO A 6 -10.75 -10.46 -24.73
N LYS A 7 -9.53 -9.92 -24.89
CA LYS A 7 -8.31 -10.62 -24.50
C LYS A 7 -8.14 -10.54 -22.97
N GLY A 8 -7.79 -11.64 -22.31
CA GLY A 8 -7.42 -11.60 -20.90
C GLY A 8 -6.09 -10.88 -20.68
N ILE A 9 -5.92 -10.22 -19.52
CA ILE A 9 -4.60 -9.80 -19.05
C ILE A 9 -3.94 -11.01 -18.38
N SER A 10 -2.71 -11.33 -18.79
CA SER A 10 -1.95 -12.47 -18.26
C SER A 10 -1.53 -12.21 -16.80
N ASP A 11 -1.99 -13.06 -15.88
CA ASP A 11 -1.65 -12.97 -14.45
C ASP A 11 -0.14 -13.12 -14.20
N SER A 12 0.52 -13.99 -14.97
CA SER A 12 1.96 -14.31 -14.80
C SER A 12 2.91 -13.12 -15.01
N ASP A 13 2.47 -12.10 -15.75
CA ASP A 13 3.30 -10.94 -16.06
C ASP A 13 3.13 -9.82 -15.04
N ILE A 14 1.99 -9.78 -14.32
CA ILE A 14 1.71 -8.73 -13.36
C ILE A 14 2.52 -8.95 -12.09
N GLN A 15 3.35 -7.96 -11.75
CA GLN A 15 4.08 -7.93 -10.49
C GLN A 15 3.58 -6.76 -9.64
N ILE A 16 3.21 -7.04 -8.39
CA ILE A 16 2.82 -6.03 -7.42
C ILE A 16 3.84 -6.06 -6.30
N THR A 17 4.36 -4.88 -5.94
CA THR A 17 5.29 -4.72 -4.82
C THR A 17 4.62 -3.88 -3.74
N PRO A 18 4.16 -4.50 -2.64
CA PRO A 18 3.68 -3.76 -1.48
C PRO A 18 4.81 -2.94 -0.85
N TYR A 19 4.44 -1.85 -0.16
CA TYR A 19 5.39 -1.07 0.60
C TYR A 19 6.00 -1.88 1.75
N SER A 20 7.29 -1.67 2.02
CA SER A 20 7.99 -2.25 3.16
C SER A 20 8.95 -1.23 3.78
N GLY A 21 8.87 -1.00 5.08
CA GLY A 21 9.69 0.00 5.75
C GLY A 21 9.68 -0.10 7.28
N ILE A 22 10.40 0.84 7.91
CA ILE A 22 10.43 1.04 9.37
C ILE A 22 9.56 2.26 9.69
N TYR A 23 8.82 2.22 10.79
CA TYR A 23 7.97 3.33 11.22
C TYR A 23 8.74 4.65 11.35
N ASP A 24 8.38 5.64 10.54
CA ASP A 24 9.01 6.98 10.48
C ASP A 24 8.04 8.12 10.84
N GLY A 25 6.78 7.80 11.15
CA GLY A 25 5.75 8.77 11.49
C GLY A 25 5.06 9.43 10.28
N ALA A 26 5.42 9.07 9.06
CA ALA A 26 4.81 9.58 7.83
C ALA A 26 3.85 8.54 7.20
N PRO A 27 2.80 8.98 6.49
CA PRO A 27 2.00 8.09 5.66
C PRO A 27 2.76 7.70 4.38
N HIS A 28 2.66 6.43 4.00
CA HIS A 28 3.24 5.85 2.78
C HIS A 28 2.14 5.20 1.92
N ALA A 29 2.29 5.21 0.60
CA ALA A 29 1.40 4.44 -0.27
C ALA A 29 1.55 2.94 0.04
N ALA A 30 0.45 2.19 0.15
CA ALA A 30 0.48 0.78 0.52
C ALA A 30 1.11 -0.11 -0.58
N ILE A 31 1.08 0.33 -1.83
CA ILE A 31 1.70 -0.32 -2.99
C ILE A 31 2.78 0.59 -3.55
N SER A 32 4.02 0.11 -3.59
CA SER A 32 5.17 0.86 -4.12
C SER A 32 5.22 0.84 -5.64
N SER A 33 4.85 -0.29 -6.26
CA SER A 33 4.86 -0.43 -7.72
C SER A 33 3.93 -1.53 -8.20
N VAL A 34 3.40 -1.32 -9.41
CA VAL A 34 2.69 -2.34 -10.20
C VAL A 34 3.32 -2.34 -11.59
N THR A 35 3.85 -3.48 -12.02
CA THR A 35 4.55 -3.63 -13.31
C THR A 35 4.00 -4.80 -14.12
N GLY A 36 4.35 -4.86 -15.40
CA GLY A 36 3.89 -5.90 -16.32
C GLY A 36 2.48 -5.67 -16.89
N CYS A 37 1.86 -4.54 -16.55
CA CYS A 37 0.61 -4.16 -17.20
C CYS A 37 0.85 -3.83 -18.69
N PRO A 38 -0.10 -4.12 -19.59
CA PRO A 38 0.01 -3.72 -20.98
C PRO A 38 0.06 -2.19 -21.13
N ASP A 39 0.75 -1.67 -22.14
CA ASP A 39 0.80 -0.23 -22.40
C ASP A 39 -0.59 0.41 -22.48
N GLY A 40 -0.79 1.54 -21.81
CA GLY A 40 -2.07 2.24 -21.74
C GLY A 40 -3.10 1.56 -20.82
N CYS A 41 -2.67 0.67 -19.92
CA CYS A 41 -3.55 0.16 -18.87
C CYS A 41 -3.97 1.27 -17.90
N THR A 42 -5.13 1.10 -17.26
CA THR A 42 -5.54 1.89 -16.09
C THR A 42 -5.44 1.00 -14.86
N ILE A 43 -4.83 1.53 -13.79
CA ILE A 43 -4.66 0.85 -12.51
C ILE A 43 -5.53 1.56 -11.47
N LYS A 44 -6.31 0.79 -10.73
CA LYS A 44 -7.15 1.28 -9.62
C LYS A 44 -6.94 0.43 -8.38
N TYR A 45 -7.24 1.02 -7.23
CA TYR A 45 -7.04 0.43 -5.91
C TYR A 45 -8.35 0.34 -5.14
N SER A 46 -8.49 -0.67 -4.29
CA SER A 46 -9.61 -0.83 -3.39
C SER A 46 -9.16 -1.41 -2.05
N ILE A 47 -9.83 -1.04 -0.97
CA ILE A 47 -9.65 -1.65 0.37
C ILE A 47 -10.76 -2.66 0.72
N ASP A 48 -11.78 -2.78 -0.13
CA ASP A 48 -12.93 -3.68 0.06
C ASP A 48 -13.16 -4.62 -1.14
N GLY A 49 -12.39 -4.47 -2.22
CA GLY A 49 -12.50 -5.27 -3.44
C GLY A 49 -13.68 -4.89 -4.35
N THR A 50 -14.43 -3.83 -4.03
CA THR A 50 -15.66 -3.43 -4.74
C THR A 50 -15.68 -1.95 -5.13
N ASN A 51 -15.16 -1.06 -4.28
CA ASN A 51 -15.05 0.37 -4.51
C ASN A 51 -13.63 0.71 -4.97
N TRP A 52 -13.50 1.14 -6.22
CA TRP A 52 -12.20 1.35 -6.89
C TRP A 52 -11.86 2.84 -7.01
N LYS A 53 -10.62 3.20 -6.68
CA LYS A 53 -10.09 4.58 -6.71
C LYS A 53 -8.79 4.64 -7.50
N ASP A 54 -8.50 5.79 -8.10
CA ASP A 54 -7.23 6.02 -8.82
C ASP A 54 -6.06 6.20 -7.83
N ASP A 55 -6.32 6.78 -6.66
CA ASP A 55 -5.31 6.98 -5.63
C ASP A 55 -5.02 5.68 -4.85
N CYS A 56 -3.73 5.39 -4.67
CA CYS A 56 -3.29 4.29 -3.82
C CYS A 56 -3.60 4.62 -2.34
N PRO A 57 -4.24 3.70 -1.58
CA PRO A 57 -4.46 3.91 -0.15
C PRO A 57 -3.12 4.05 0.59
N THR A 58 -3.14 4.80 1.68
CA THR A 58 -1.94 5.05 2.49
C THR A 58 -2.00 4.31 3.82
N VAL A 59 -0.83 3.94 4.33
CA VAL A 59 -0.61 3.32 5.64
C VAL A 59 0.47 4.11 6.38
N LYS A 60 0.35 4.26 7.69
CA LYS A 60 1.33 4.99 8.50
C LYS A 60 1.89 4.15 9.63
N SER A 61 1.08 3.30 10.25
CA SER A 61 1.46 2.51 11.41
C SER A 61 1.59 1.01 11.10
N VAL A 62 2.24 0.28 12.01
CA VAL A 62 2.30 -1.19 11.99
C VAL A 62 0.89 -1.80 11.95
N ALA A 63 -0.03 -1.23 12.72
CA ALA A 63 -1.42 -1.68 12.75
C ALA A 63 -2.15 -1.36 11.44
N ASP A 64 -1.92 -0.18 10.84
CA ASP A 64 -2.54 0.19 9.57
C ASP A 64 -2.09 -0.78 8.47
N ALA A 65 -0.79 -1.06 8.40
CA ALA A 65 -0.21 -1.99 7.43
C ALA A 65 -0.78 -3.40 7.56
N ALA A 66 -0.97 -3.87 8.79
CA ALA A 66 -1.56 -5.18 9.08
C ALA A 66 -3.08 -5.25 8.76
N ASN A 67 -3.81 -4.16 8.99
CA ASN A 67 -5.27 -4.13 8.84
C ASN A 67 -5.76 -3.64 7.48
N THR A 68 -4.87 -3.10 6.63
CA THR A 68 -5.22 -2.58 5.31
C THR A 68 -4.84 -3.59 4.24
N SER A 69 -5.84 -4.31 3.74
CA SER A 69 -5.72 -5.16 2.56
C SER A 69 -6.07 -4.36 1.31
N VAL A 70 -5.12 -4.27 0.37
CA VAL A 70 -5.28 -3.52 -0.87
C VAL A 70 -5.44 -4.46 -2.04
N TYR A 71 -6.49 -4.25 -2.82
CA TYR A 71 -6.75 -4.92 -4.07
C TYR A 71 -6.41 -3.98 -5.22
N ILE A 72 -5.85 -4.53 -6.29
CA ILE A 72 -5.47 -3.80 -7.49
C ILE A 72 -6.34 -4.32 -8.63
N GLN A 73 -6.98 -3.41 -9.37
CA GLN A 73 -7.65 -3.72 -10.62
C GLN A 73 -6.88 -3.08 -11.77
N ILE A 74 -6.62 -3.88 -12.81
CA ILE A 74 -6.01 -3.42 -14.05
C ILE A 74 -7.06 -3.57 -15.15
N SER A 75 -7.31 -2.49 -15.87
CA SER A 75 -8.27 -2.46 -16.98
C SER A 75 -7.64 -1.86 -18.22
N LYS A 76 -8.11 -2.30 -19.39
CA LYS A 76 -7.73 -1.79 -20.70
C LYS A 76 -8.87 -2.05 -21.68
N GLU A 77 -9.07 -1.13 -22.61
CA GLU A 77 -10.11 -1.29 -23.64
C GLU A 77 -9.91 -2.60 -24.42
N ASN A 78 -11.00 -3.35 -24.65
CA ASN A 78 -11.01 -4.67 -25.28
C ASN A 78 -10.30 -5.79 -24.49
N TYR A 79 -9.96 -5.55 -23.22
CA TYR A 79 -9.46 -6.58 -22.30
C TYR A 79 -10.46 -6.83 -21.17
N THR A 80 -10.52 -8.08 -20.70
CA THR A 80 -11.20 -8.38 -19.45
C THR A 80 -10.39 -7.78 -18.29
N PRO A 81 -11.01 -7.03 -17.36
CA PRO A 81 -10.29 -6.50 -16.20
C PRO A 81 -9.68 -7.62 -15.37
N TRP A 82 -8.44 -7.40 -14.92
CA TRP A 82 -7.76 -8.28 -13.99
C TRP A 82 -7.85 -7.69 -12.58
N THR A 83 -8.00 -8.54 -11.57
CA THR A 83 -8.05 -8.14 -10.17
C THR A 83 -7.10 -9.00 -9.35
N SER A 84 -6.29 -8.36 -8.51
CA SER A 84 -5.32 -9.04 -7.67
C SER A 84 -5.98 -9.74 -6.48
N LYS A 85 -5.23 -10.67 -5.87
CA LYS A 85 -5.41 -11.06 -4.46
C LYS A 85 -5.09 -9.87 -3.53
N PRO A 86 -5.56 -9.88 -2.27
CA PRO A 86 -5.22 -8.83 -1.31
C PRO A 86 -3.71 -8.72 -1.12
N GLN A 87 -3.23 -7.48 -1.05
CA GLN A 87 -1.83 -7.10 -0.83
C GLN A 87 -1.74 -6.26 0.42
N ASN A 88 -0.71 -6.48 1.24
CA ASN A 88 -0.52 -5.76 2.49
C ASN A 88 0.88 -5.16 2.51
N ALA A 89 0.95 -3.89 2.89
CA ALA A 89 2.23 -3.27 3.21
C ALA A 89 2.81 -3.90 4.48
N THR A 90 4.12 -3.73 4.68
CA THR A 90 4.82 -4.16 5.90
C THR A 90 5.49 -2.95 6.54
N ILE A 91 5.10 -2.62 7.77
CA ILE A 91 5.78 -1.61 8.57
C ILE A 91 6.32 -2.30 9.82
N SER A 92 7.63 -2.18 10.03
CA SER A 92 8.30 -2.67 11.22
C SER A 92 8.36 -1.56 12.28
N PRO A 93 8.20 -1.88 13.58
CA PRO A 93 8.40 -0.90 14.64
C PRO A 93 9.79 -0.25 14.59
N LYS A 94 9.86 1.04 14.90
CA LYS A 94 11.14 1.71 15.14
C LYS A 94 11.61 1.39 16.55
N GLY A 95 12.86 0.93 16.70
CA GLY A 95 13.49 0.78 18.00
C GLY A 95 13.62 2.14 18.70
N ILE A 96 13.43 2.17 20.02
CA ILE A 96 13.66 3.37 20.84
C ILE A 96 15.16 3.45 21.14
N SER A 97 15.76 4.60 20.89
CA SER A 97 17.17 4.88 21.19
C SER A 97 17.30 5.86 22.36
N ASP A 98 18.47 5.90 23.00
CA ASP A 98 18.75 6.86 24.08
C ASP A 98 18.54 8.32 23.64
N SER A 99 18.76 8.64 22.35
CA SER A 99 18.49 9.97 21.81
C SER A 99 17.00 10.34 21.78
N ASP A 100 16.10 9.36 21.81
CA ASP A 100 14.65 9.58 21.90
C ASP A 100 14.19 9.86 23.34
N ILE A 101 15.04 9.61 24.35
CA ILE A 101 14.72 9.81 25.77
C ILE A 101 15.17 11.22 26.20
N GLN A 102 14.27 12.19 26.10
CA GLN A 102 14.50 13.53 26.64
C GLN A 102 14.11 13.57 28.11
N ILE A 103 15.09 13.42 29.02
CA ILE A 103 14.87 13.69 30.45
C ILE A 103 15.07 15.18 30.68
N THR A 104 13.99 15.90 30.99
CA THR A 104 14.12 17.25 31.56
C THR A 104 14.38 17.10 33.06
N PRO A 105 15.55 17.50 33.58
CA PRO A 105 15.78 17.44 35.01
C PRO A 105 14.83 18.40 35.73
N TYR A 106 14.12 17.88 36.73
CA TYR A 106 13.29 18.67 37.62
C TYR A 106 14.19 19.58 38.49
N SER A 107 14.12 20.89 38.28
CA SER A 107 14.82 21.89 39.10
C SER A 107 13.92 22.39 40.24
N GLY A 108 13.50 21.48 41.12
CA GLY A 108 12.90 21.88 42.39
C GLY A 108 14.01 22.29 43.35
N ILE A 109 14.04 23.54 43.80
CA ILE A 109 14.85 23.92 44.96
C ILE A 109 14.14 23.37 46.19
N TYR A 110 14.85 22.57 46.99
CA TYR A 110 14.38 22.07 48.28
C TYR A 110 14.55 23.19 49.32
N ASP A 111 13.47 23.76 49.84
CA ASP A 111 13.49 24.71 50.95
C ASP A 111 13.32 23.96 52.27
N GLY A 112 14.45 23.58 52.86
CA GLY A 112 14.51 22.87 54.14
C GLY A 112 13.93 23.64 55.33
#